data_AF-A0A251XG81-F1
#
_entry.id   AF-A0A251XG81-F1
#
_cell.length_a   1.000
_cell.length_b   1.000
_cell.length_c   1.000
_cell.angle_alpha   90.00
_cell.angle_beta   90.00
_cell.angle_gamma   90.00
#
_symmetry.space_group_name_H-M   'P 1'
#
loop_
_entity.id
_entity.type
_entity.pdbx_description
1 polymer ?
#
loop_
_entity_poly.entity_id
_entity_poly.type
_entity_poly.pdbx_seq_one_letter_code
_entity_poly.pdbx_strand_id
1 'polypeptide(L)'
;MTDTDTSAPPRIVLTKPKRGGGSNPTTAYSGLLNTVREAGLLERRVGFYVLMFAGITAALVGLGIGFVALGDSWFQLLIAAGLGIIFTQFAFLAHEASHRQVFESGKANDIAGRTLANLFVGISYSWWMTKHSRHHANPNVMARTRTSSATSSPSPPRTPLARRGSTAGSRATRATRSSPS
;
A
#
# COMPACT_ATOMS: atom_id res chain seq x y z
N MET A 1 25.58 30.49 47.51
CA MET A 1 24.21 30.30 46.99
C MET A 1 24.35 29.39 45.79
N THR A 2 24.24 28.08 46.00
CA THR A 2 24.46 27.03 45.00
C THR A 2 23.41 25.96 45.25
N ASP A 3 22.31 26.02 44.52
CA ASP A 3 21.33 24.94 44.44
C ASP A 3 21.69 24.06 43.24
N THR A 4 22.13 22.84 43.53
CA THR A 4 22.37 21.80 42.53
C THR A 4 21.12 20.95 42.44
N ASP A 5 20.19 21.31 41.56
CA ASP A 5 18.97 20.54 41.34
C ASP A 5 19.31 19.24 40.58
N THR A 6 19.34 18.13 41.32
CA THR A 6 19.66 16.80 40.78
C THR A 6 18.37 16.15 40.28
N SER A 7 18.02 16.40 39.01
CA SER A 7 16.92 15.71 38.33
C SER A 7 17.22 14.22 38.24
N ALA A 8 16.50 13.40 39.02
CA ALA A 8 16.60 11.94 38.97
C ALA A 8 16.21 11.39 37.58
N PRO A 9 16.86 10.32 37.09
CA PRO A 9 16.59 9.78 35.75
C PRO A 9 15.21 9.11 35.67
N PRO A 10 14.53 9.17 34.51
CA PRO A 10 13.18 8.64 34.34
C PRO A 10 13.15 7.11 34.52
N ARG A 11 12.31 6.65 35.44
CA ARG A 11 12.06 5.21 35.69
C ARG A 11 11.22 4.63 34.56
N ILE A 12 11.85 3.84 33.69
CA ILE A 12 11.13 3.06 32.67
C ILE A 12 10.53 1.81 33.33
N VAL A 13 9.21 1.79 33.48
CA VAL A 13 8.48 0.60 33.93
C VAL A 13 8.09 -0.22 32.70
N LEU A 14 8.79 -1.32 32.45
CA LEU A 14 8.40 -2.31 31.45
C LEU A 14 7.14 -3.03 31.95
N THR A 15 5.98 -2.63 31.45
CA THR A 15 4.72 -3.34 31.69
C THR A 15 4.77 -4.67 30.93
N LYS A 16 4.88 -5.80 31.64
CA LYS A 16 4.67 -7.12 31.05
C LYS A 16 3.19 -7.22 30.65
N PRO A 17 2.85 -7.56 29.39
CA PRO A 17 1.46 -7.84 29.05
C PRO A 17 0.96 -8.97 29.94
N LYS A 18 -0.19 -8.74 30.60
CA LYS A 18 -0.86 -9.76 31.40
C LYS A 18 -1.15 -10.93 30.47
N ARG A 19 -0.42 -12.04 30.65
CA ARG A 19 -0.68 -13.30 29.96
C ARG A 19 -1.94 -13.91 30.59
N GLY A 20 -3.08 -13.28 30.36
CA GLY A 20 -4.37 -13.86 30.66
C GLY A 20 -4.52 -15.11 29.81
N GLY A 21 -5.09 -16.17 30.38
CA GLY A 21 -5.59 -17.34 29.64
C GLY A 21 -6.78 -16.98 28.74
N GLY A 22 -6.62 -15.94 27.93
CA GLY A 22 -7.62 -15.33 27.08
C GLY A 22 -7.71 -16.08 25.75
N SER A 23 -8.95 -16.16 25.26
CA SER A 23 -9.33 -16.65 23.93
C SER A 23 -8.25 -16.40 22.86
N ASN A 24 -8.07 -17.39 21.99
CA ASN A 24 -7.21 -17.29 20.80
C ASN A 24 -7.38 -15.89 20.16
N PRO A 25 -6.30 -15.10 19.97
CA PRO A 25 -6.38 -13.73 19.48
C PRO A 25 -7.16 -13.61 18.16
N THR A 26 -7.13 -14.64 17.32
CA THR A 26 -7.93 -14.73 16.09
C THR A 26 -9.44 -14.79 16.39
N THR A 27 -9.86 -15.53 17.41
CA THR A 27 -11.26 -15.62 17.86
C THR A 27 -11.73 -14.32 18.49
N ALA A 28 -10.90 -13.68 19.31
CA ALA A 28 -11.20 -12.37 19.90
C ALA A 28 -11.37 -11.28 18.81
N TYR A 29 -10.47 -11.26 17.81
CA TYR A 29 -10.57 -10.37 16.66
C TYR A 29 -11.84 -10.64 15.83
N SER A 30 -12.16 -11.90 15.58
CA SER A 30 -13.35 -12.28 14.80
C SER A 30 -14.65 -11.86 15.51
N GLY A 31 -14.72 -12.04 16.84
CA GLY A 31 -15.84 -11.57 17.65
C GLY A 31 -16.02 -10.06 17.56
N LEU A 32 -14.94 -9.29 17.73
CA LEU A 32 -14.97 -7.84 17.58
C LEU A 32 -15.38 -7.41 16.16
N LEU A 33 -14.85 -8.06 15.13
CA LEU A 33 -15.17 -7.74 13.75
C LEU A 33 -16.65 -7.97 13.44
N ASN A 34 -17.27 -9.00 14.02
CA ASN A 34 -18.71 -9.24 13.89
C ASN A 34 -19.51 -8.12 14.56
N THR A 35 -19.17 -7.72 15.79
CA THR A 35 -19.83 -6.59 16.47
C THR A 35 -19.72 -5.29 15.66
N VAL A 36 -18.55 -5.01 15.08
CA VAL A 36 -18.32 -3.81 14.25
C VAL A 36 -19.14 -3.86 12.94
N ARG A 37 -19.28 -5.05 12.34
CA ARG A 37 -20.12 -5.26 11.15
C ARG A 37 -21.60 -5.08 11.46
N GLU A 38 -22.08 -5.68 12.54
CA GLU A 38 -23.48 -5.57 12.99
C GLU A 38 -23.86 -4.12 13.33
N ALA A 39 -22.91 -3.36 13.89
CA ALA A 39 -23.10 -1.93 14.15
C ALA A 39 -23.08 -1.05 12.89
N GLY A 40 -22.91 -1.61 11.69
CA GLY A 40 -22.90 -0.86 10.42
C GLY A 40 -21.69 0.08 10.25
N LEU A 41 -20.66 -0.04 11.11
CA LEU A 41 -19.51 0.87 11.12
C LEU A 41 -18.59 0.70 9.90
N LEU A 42 -18.78 -0.36 9.12
CA LEU A 42 -18.02 -0.65 7.89
C LEU A 42 -18.78 -0.32 6.60
N GLU A 43 -19.97 0.26 6.70
CA GLU A 43 -20.74 0.67 5.52
C GLU A 43 -20.03 1.77 4.73
N ARG A 44 -20.11 1.69 3.40
CA ARG A 44 -19.49 2.66 2.50
C ARG A 44 -20.20 4.01 2.60
N ARG A 45 -19.45 5.08 2.84
CA ARG A 45 -19.95 6.46 2.85
C ARG A 45 -19.71 7.15 1.49
N VAL A 46 -20.28 6.62 0.41
CA VAL A 46 -20.04 7.11 -0.96
C VAL A 46 -20.38 8.61 -1.09
N GLY A 47 -21.50 9.05 -0.51
CA GLY A 47 -21.93 10.45 -0.57
C GLY A 47 -20.90 11.44 0.01
N PHE A 48 -20.21 11.06 1.09
CA PHE A 48 -19.12 11.88 1.65
C PHE A 48 -17.99 12.08 0.64
N TYR A 49 -17.54 11.02 -0.03
CA TYR A 49 -16.46 11.11 -1.02
C TYR A 49 -16.88 11.88 -2.28
N VAL A 50 -18.15 11.76 -2.70
CA VAL A 50 -18.68 12.56 -3.83
C VAL A 50 -18.68 14.05 -3.49
N LEU A 51 -19.18 14.42 -2.30
CA LEU A 51 -19.18 15.81 -1.84
C LEU A 51 -17.76 16.35 -1.68
N MET A 52 -16.85 15.55 -1.13
CA MET A 52 -15.45 15.91 -1.00
C MET A 52 -14.80 16.15 -2.37
N PHE A 53 -15.00 15.23 -3.33
CA PHE A 53 -14.49 15.37 -4.69
C PHE A 53 -15.03 16.62 -5.39
N ALA A 54 -16.33 16.87 -5.27
CA ALA A 54 -16.96 18.07 -5.82
C ALA A 54 -16.38 19.34 -5.20
N GLY A 55 -16.23 19.38 -3.88
CA GLY A 55 -15.66 20.51 -3.15
C GLY A 55 -14.22 20.82 -3.54
N ILE A 56 -13.34 19.81 -3.58
CA ILE A 56 -11.93 20.03 -3.95
C ILE A 56 -11.77 20.38 -5.44
N THR A 57 -12.64 19.87 -6.31
CA THR A 57 -12.65 20.24 -7.74
C THR A 57 -13.13 21.67 -7.93
N ALA A 58 -14.19 22.09 -7.24
CA ALA A 58 -14.66 23.47 -7.26
C ALA A 58 -13.58 24.42 -6.72
N ALA A 59 -12.88 24.04 -5.64
CA ALA A 59 -11.75 24.80 -5.11
C ALA A 59 -10.59 24.90 -6.11
N LEU A 60 -10.27 23.82 -6.82
CA LEU A 60 -9.25 23.83 -7.87
C LEU A 60 -9.60 24.82 -8.99
N VAL A 61 -10.85 24.80 -9.47
CA VAL A 61 -11.36 25.76 -10.47
C VAL A 61 -11.31 27.19 -9.92
N GLY A 62 -11.73 27.40 -8.68
CA GLY A 62 -11.68 28.71 -8.01
C GLY A 62 -10.27 29.26 -7.89
N LEU A 63 -9.28 28.43 -7.54
CA LEU A 63 -7.87 28.80 -7.54
C LEU A 63 -7.35 29.11 -8.95
N GLY A 64 -7.80 28.39 -9.98
CA GLY A 64 -7.48 28.68 -11.37
C GLY A 64 -8.02 30.04 -11.85
N ILE A 65 -9.26 30.36 -11.49
CA ILE A 65 -9.85 31.69 -11.75
C ILE A 65 -9.07 32.77 -10.99
N GLY A 66 -8.79 32.52 -9.70
CA GLY A 66 -7.99 33.42 -8.86
C GLY A 66 -6.60 33.67 -9.43
N PHE A 67 -5.92 32.64 -9.94
CA PHE A 67 -4.62 32.75 -10.61
C PHE A 67 -4.67 33.73 -11.78
N VAL A 68 -5.67 33.60 -12.66
CA VAL A 68 -5.82 34.50 -13.81
C VAL A 68 -6.19 35.92 -13.37
N ALA A 69 -7.11 36.05 -12.41
CA ALA A 69 -7.57 37.34 -11.91
C ALA A 69 -6.49 38.14 -11.16
N LEU A 70 -5.60 37.45 -10.43
CA LEU A 70 -4.51 38.08 -9.67
C LEU A 70 -3.35 38.53 -10.56
N GLY A 71 -3.15 37.91 -11.73
CA GLY A 71 -2.08 38.28 -12.67
C GLY A 71 -0.67 38.19 -12.08
N ASP A 72 0.23 39.07 -12.50
CA ASP A 72 1.60 39.14 -11.98
C ASP A 72 1.62 39.85 -10.61
N SER A 73 1.54 39.05 -9.55
CA SER A 73 1.30 39.52 -8.18
C SER A 73 1.95 38.58 -7.17
N TRP A 74 2.46 39.15 -6.07
CA TRP A 74 2.99 38.38 -4.95
C TRP A 74 1.95 37.47 -4.28
N PHE A 75 0.66 37.77 -4.43
CA PHE A 75 -0.42 36.92 -3.91
C PHE A 75 -0.53 35.56 -4.63
N GLN A 76 0.17 35.36 -5.75
CA GLN A 76 0.29 34.05 -6.39
C GLN A 76 0.92 32.98 -5.46
N LEU A 77 1.70 33.40 -4.45
CA LEU A 77 2.21 32.48 -3.42
C LEU A 77 1.07 31.84 -2.60
N LEU A 78 -0.03 32.57 -2.36
CA LEU A 78 -1.20 32.01 -1.68
C LEU A 78 -1.92 31.01 -2.58
N ILE A 79 -2.00 31.27 -3.89
CA ILE A 79 -2.54 30.32 -4.86
C ILE A 79 -1.70 29.04 -4.88
N ALA A 80 -0.37 29.15 -4.91
CA ALA A 80 0.53 28.01 -4.87
C ALA A 80 0.36 27.18 -3.58
N ALA A 81 0.24 27.83 -2.42
CA ALA A 81 -0.04 27.14 -1.16
C ALA A 81 -1.40 26.42 -1.20
N GLY A 82 -2.44 27.08 -1.72
CA GLY A 82 -3.77 26.49 -1.91
C GLY A 82 -3.73 25.27 -2.82
N LEU A 83 -3.04 25.35 -3.96
CA LEU A 83 -2.87 24.22 -4.88
C LEU A 83 -2.17 23.04 -4.20
N GLY A 84 -1.15 23.29 -3.37
CA GLY A 84 -0.49 22.26 -2.57
C GLY A 84 -1.47 21.49 -1.67
N ILE A 85 -2.37 22.22 -0.98
CA ILE A 85 -3.42 21.61 -0.16
C ILE A 85 -4.37 20.79 -1.03
N ILE A 86 -4.89 21.38 -2.12
CA ILE A 86 -5.88 20.73 -2.99
C ILE A 86 -5.33 19.46 -3.66
N PHE A 87 -4.11 19.49 -4.20
CA PHE A 87 -3.50 18.30 -4.79
C PHE A 87 -3.21 17.21 -3.75
N THR A 88 -2.88 17.59 -2.51
CA THR A 88 -2.75 16.62 -1.41
C THR A 88 -4.10 15.95 -1.11
N GLN A 89 -5.22 16.69 -1.15
CA GLN A 89 -6.54 16.09 -0.98
C GLN A 89 -6.91 15.14 -2.13
N PHE A 90 -6.60 15.50 -3.38
CA PHE A 90 -6.76 14.58 -4.51
C PHE A 90 -5.91 13.30 -4.33
N ALA A 91 -4.69 13.43 -3.81
CA ALA A 91 -3.83 12.28 -3.52
C ALA A 91 -4.41 11.38 -2.43
N PHE A 92 -4.98 11.94 -1.36
CA PHE A 92 -5.68 11.15 -0.34
C PHE A 92 -6.92 10.46 -0.89
N LEU A 93 -7.73 11.13 -1.73
CA LEU A 93 -8.89 10.49 -2.34
C LEU A 93 -8.49 9.32 -3.26
N ALA A 94 -7.41 9.50 -4.05
CA ALA A 94 -6.84 8.42 -4.85
C ALA A 94 -6.35 7.26 -3.97
N HIS A 95 -5.71 7.56 -2.84
CA HIS A 95 -5.26 6.58 -1.85
C HIS A 95 -6.41 5.76 -1.26
N GLU A 96 -7.49 6.41 -0.83
CA GLU A 96 -8.67 5.71 -0.29
C GLU A 96 -9.35 4.81 -1.34
N ALA A 97 -9.47 5.29 -2.58
CA ALA A 97 -9.98 4.48 -3.68
C ALA A 97 -9.08 3.25 -3.91
N SER A 98 -7.77 3.42 -3.83
CA SER A 98 -6.80 2.34 -4.03
C SER A 98 -6.84 1.26 -2.95
N HIS A 99 -7.23 1.65 -1.73
CA HIS A 99 -7.53 0.72 -0.64
C HIS A 99 -8.94 0.14 -0.70
N ARG A 100 -9.67 0.41 -1.79
CA ARG A 100 -11.06 0.01 -2.02
C ARG A 100 -12.00 0.55 -0.96
N GLN A 101 -11.72 1.72 -0.39
CA GLN A 101 -12.52 2.26 0.71
C GLN A 101 -13.74 3.06 0.25
N VAL A 102 -13.71 3.57 -0.98
CA VAL A 102 -14.70 4.53 -1.49
C VAL A 102 -15.96 3.81 -1.96
N PHE A 103 -15.82 2.89 -2.91
CA PHE A 103 -16.94 2.16 -3.51
C PHE A 103 -17.01 0.72 -2.99
N GLU A 104 -18.17 0.09 -3.12
CA GLU A 104 -18.31 -1.35 -2.93
C GLU A 104 -17.63 -2.14 -4.07
N SER A 105 -17.77 -1.65 -5.31
CA SER A 105 -17.16 -2.28 -6.48
C SER A 105 -15.64 -2.03 -6.53
N GLY A 106 -14.87 -3.12 -6.58
CA GLY A 106 -13.41 -3.06 -6.77
C GLY A 106 -13.01 -2.39 -8.10
N LYS A 107 -13.76 -2.64 -9.19
CA LYS A 107 -13.49 -2.02 -10.50
C LYS A 107 -13.71 -0.51 -10.47
N ALA A 108 -14.77 -0.05 -9.79
CA ALA A 108 -15.05 1.38 -9.65
C ALA A 108 -13.93 2.09 -8.88
N ASN A 109 -13.46 1.47 -7.79
CA ASN A 109 -12.30 1.94 -7.04
C ASN A 109 -11.01 1.99 -7.89
N ASP A 110 -10.74 0.94 -8.70
CA ASP A 110 -9.56 0.91 -9.56
C ASP A 110 -9.59 2.01 -10.63
N ILE A 111 -10.76 2.27 -11.24
CA ILE A 111 -10.94 3.36 -12.21
C ILE A 111 -10.74 4.70 -11.52
N ALA A 112 -11.41 4.94 -10.39
CA ALA A 112 -11.29 6.19 -9.65
C ALA A 112 -9.85 6.47 -9.22
N GLY A 113 -9.18 5.48 -8.62
CA GLY A 113 -7.78 5.60 -8.20
C GLY A 113 -6.84 5.92 -9.36
N ARG A 114 -7.01 5.26 -10.52
CA ARG A 114 -6.22 5.52 -11.73
C ARG A 114 -6.44 6.93 -12.27
N THR A 115 -7.70 7.35 -12.40
CA THR A 115 -8.05 8.68 -12.89
C THR A 115 -7.49 9.75 -11.98
N LEU A 116 -7.70 9.64 -10.67
CA LEU A 116 -7.25 10.65 -9.70
C LEU A 116 -5.72 10.74 -9.64
N ALA A 117 -5.02 9.60 -9.55
CA ALA A 117 -3.57 9.58 -9.47
C ALA A 117 -2.91 10.13 -10.74
N ASN A 118 -3.38 9.70 -11.92
CA ASN A 118 -2.75 10.09 -13.17
C ASN A 118 -3.13 11.51 -13.61
N LEU A 119 -4.43 11.87 -13.56
CA LEU A 119 -4.93 13.13 -14.13
C LEU A 119 -4.74 14.31 -13.16
N PHE A 120 -5.08 14.14 -11.88
CA PHE A 120 -5.09 15.25 -10.93
C PHE A 120 -3.78 15.37 -10.17
N VAL A 121 -3.18 14.24 -9.76
CA VAL A 121 -1.95 14.24 -8.95
C VAL A 121 -0.69 14.19 -9.83
N GLY A 122 -0.79 13.67 -11.05
CA GLY A 122 0.34 13.57 -11.98
C GLY A 122 1.33 12.45 -11.65
N ILE A 123 0.91 11.41 -10.93
CA ILE A 123 1.75 10.25 -10.60
C ILE A 123 1.21 8.97 -11.26
N SER A 124 2.10 8.09 -11.70
CA SER A 124 1.68 6.81 -12.27
C SER A 124 1.04 5.91 -11.20
N TYR A 125 -0.25 5.63 -11.35
CA TYR A 125 -1.02 4.76 -10.44
C TYR A 125 -0.32 3.42 -10.13
N SER A 126 0.15 2.72 -11.16
CA SER A 126 0.79 1.40 -11.03
C SER A 126 2.11 1.44 -10.25
N TRP A 127 2.96 2.43 -10.52
CA TRP A 127 4.21 2.65 -9.80
C TRP A 127 3.95 2.98 -8.34
N TRP A 128 3.03 3.92 -8.09
CA TRP A 128 2.63 4.29 -6.73
C TRP A 128 2.09 3.08 -5.98
N MET A 129 1.20 2.29 -6.58
CA MET A 129 0.63 1.11 -5.93
C MET A 129 1.69 0.06 -5.56
N THR A 130 2.66 -0.14 -6.43
CA THR A 130 3.77 -1.07 -6.19
C THR A 130 4.62 -0.62 -5.01
N LYS A 131 4.92 0.68 -4.93
CA LYS A 131 5.72 1.25 -3.83
C LYS A 131 4.93 1.31 -2.52
N HIS A 132 3.69 1.74 -2.59
CA HIS A 132 2.77 1.89 -1.46
C HIS A 132 2.46 0.55 -0.80
N SER A 133 2.14 -0.47 -1.58
CA SER A 133 1.89 -1.83 -1.06
C SER A 133 3.11 -2.39 -0.35
N ARG A 134 4.32 -2.15 -0.87
CA ARG A 134 5.57 -2.59 -0.23
C ARG A 134 5.83 -1.87 1.08
N HIS A 135 5.55 -0.57 1.14
CA HIS A 135 5.68 0.23 2.35
C HIS A 135 4.75 -0.28 3.46
N HIS A 136 3.47 -0.54 3.14
CA HIS A 136 2.51 -1.07 4.12
C HIS A 136 2.78 -2.52 4.53
N ALA A 137 3.39 -3.33 3.67
CA ALA A 137 3.80 -4.69 4.03
C ALA A 137 5.01 -4.71 4.97
N ASN A 138 5.90 -3.71 4.90
CA ASN A 138 7.12 -3.62 5.72
C ASN A 138 7.28 -2.19 6.27
N PRO A 139 6.36 -1.74 7.16
CA PRO A 139 6.46 -0.41 7.75
C PRO A 139 7.77 -0.32 8.55
N ASN A 140 8.43 0.84 8.48
CA ASN A 140 9.69 1.13 9.20
C ASN A 140 10.92 0.28 8.80
N VAL A 141 10.89 -0.40 7.65
CA VAL A 141 12.10 -0.98 7.07
C VAL A 141 12.68 0.00 6.05
N MET A 142 13.84 0.58 6.35
CA MET A 142 14.61 1.33 5.37
C MET A 142 14.91 0.41 4.19
N ALA A 143 14.59 0.86 2.97
CA ALA A 143 14.91 0.11 1.77
C ALA A 143 16.41 -0.19 1.79
N ARG A 144 16.78 -1.46 1.99
CA ARG A 144 18.17 -1.88 1.89
C ARG A 144 18.57 -1.64 0.44
N THR A 145 19.34 -0.58 0.19
CA THR A 145 20.01 -0.39 -1.09
C THR A 145 20.86 -1.63 -1.26
N ARG A 146 20.49 -2.50 -2.19
CA ARG A 146 21.36 -3.60 -2.58
C ARG A 146 22.50 -2.94 -3.34
N THR A 147 23.52 -2.50 -2.62
CA THR A 147 24.80 -2.16 -3.24
C THR A 147 25.28 -3.48 -3.82
N SER A 148 25.04 -3.68 -5.11
CA SER A 148 25.67 -4.75 -5.86
C SER A 148 27.15 -4.39 -5.94
N SER A 149 27.91 -4.66 -4.89
CA SER A 149 29.31 -5.04 -5.07
C SER A 149 29.26 -6.43 -5.70
N ALA A 150 29.03 -6.43 -7.01
CA ALA A 150 29.29 -7.58 -7.85
C ALA A 150 30.81 -7.79 -7.90
N THR A 151 31.39 -8.22 -6.78
CA THR A 151 32.64 -8.98 -6.84
C THR A 151 32.22 -10.36 -7.29
N SER A 152 32.18 -10.56 -8.60
CA SER A 152 32.11 -11.87 -9.22
C SER A 152 33.32 -12.68 -8.76
N SER A 153 33.14 -13.49 -7.72
CA SER A 153 34.08 -14.55 -7.39
C SER A 153 33.87 -15.66 -8.42
N PRO A 154 34.87 -16.02 -9.23
CA PRO A 154 34.72 -17.08 -10.21
C PRO A 154 34.54 -18.40 -9.45
N SER A 155 33.43 -19.10 -9.72
CA SER A 155 33.22 -20.45 -9.20
C SER A 155 34.31 -21.39 -9.77
N PRO A 156 34.93 -22.26 -8.94
CA PRO A 156 35.86 -23.24 -9.47
C PRO A 156 35.15 -24.22 -10.42
N PRO A 157 35.86 -24.76 -11.43
CA PRO A 157 35.28 -25.66 -12.41
C PRO A 157 34.69 -26.90 -11.73
N ARG A 158 33.42 -27.18 -12.03
CA ARG A 158 32.75 -28.41 -11.60
C ARG A 158 33.36 -29.60 -12.32
N THR A 159 34.01 -30.48 -11.57
CA THR A 159 34.42 -31.81 -12.05
C THR A 159 33.17 -32.57 -12.55
N PRO A 160 33.17 -33.14 -13.77
CA PRO A 160 32.05 -33.92 -14.24
C PRO A 160 31.95 -35.21 -13.44
N LEU A 161 30.82 -35.43 -12.74
CA LEU A 161 30.53 -36.76 -12.21
C LEU A 161 30.34 -37.73 -13.38
N ALA A 162 31.10 -38.82 -13.34
CA ALA A 162 31.05 -39.91 -14.30
C ALA A 162 29.62 -40.48 -14.41
N ARG A 163 29.07 -40.45 -15.62
CA ARG A 163 27.80 -41.10 -15.99
C ARG A 163 27.98 -42.62 -15.97
N ARG A 164 27.65 -43.26 -14.85
CA ARG A 164 27.55 -44.72 -14.78
C ARG A 164 26.27 -45.16 -15.50
N GLY A 165 26.44 -45.83 -16.63
CA GLY A 165 25.35 -46.44 -17.38
C GLY A 165 24.74 -47.64 -16.65
N SER A 166 23.46 -47.86 -16.86
CA SER A 166 22.82 -49.15 -16.70
C SER A 166 21.91 -49.39 -17.89
N THR A 167 22.29 -50.36 -18.70
CA THR A 167 21.59 -50.90 -19.87
C THR A 167 20.86 -52.17 -19.47
N ALA A 168 19.55 -52.24 -19.71
CA ALA A 168 18.74 -53.44 -20.00
C ALA A 168 17.31 -52.92 -20.25
N GLY A 169 16.69 -53.03 -21.44
CA GLY A 169 16.43 -54.25 -22.20
C GLY A 169 14.94 -54.62 -22.00
N SER A 170 14.02 -53.97 -22.74
CA SER A 170 13.30 -54.54 -23.89
C SER A 170 11.97 -55.25 -23.56
N ARG A 171 10.87 -54.70 -24.13
CA ARG A 171 9.90 -55.37 -25.04
C ARG A 171 8.40 -55.31 -24.66
N ALA A 172 7.70 -54.42 -25.38
CA ALA A 172 6.42 -54.50 -26.10
C ALA A 172 5.29 -55.48 -25.69
N THR A 173 4.04 -54.96 -25.70
CA THR A 173 2.86 -55.38 -26.53
C THR A 173 1.63 -54.53 -26.10
N ARG A 174 1.09 -53.61 -26.91
CA ARG A 174 0.01 -53.69 -27.94
C ARG A 174 -1.33 -54.31 -27.48
N ALA A 175 -2.37 -53.47 -27.38
CA ALA A 175 -3.79 -53.73 -27.75
C ALA A 175 -4.60 -52.42 -27.57
N THR A 176 -4.90 -51.63 -28.62
CA THR A 176 -6.14 -51.64 -29.43
C THR A 176 -7.45 -51.91 -28.65
N ARG A 177 -8.32 -50.89 -28.50
CA ARG A 177 -9.68 -50.91 -29.08
C ARG A 177 -10.37 -49.56 -28.96
N SER A 178 -11.20 -49.30 -29.97
CA SER A 178 -11.98 -48.12 -30.26
C SER A 178 -13.49 -48.37 -30.08
N SER A 179 -14.24 -47.29 -29.84
CA SER A 179 -15.64 -47.01 -30.27
C SER A 179 -16.80 -47.55 -29.39
N PRO A 180 -18.07 -47.14 -29.63
CA PRO A 180 -18.74 -46.04 -28.91
C PRO A 180 -20.18 -46.38 -28.45
N SER A 181 -20.86 -45.42 -27.82
CA SER A 181 -22.31 -45.16 -27.94
C SER A 181 -22.64 -43.82 -27.29
#